data_AF-A0A2C9LBF8-F1
#
_entry.id   AF-A0A2C9LBF8-F1
#
_cell.length_a   1.000
_cell.length_b   1.000
_cell.length_c   1.000
_cell.angle_alpha   90.00
_cell.angle_beta   90.00
_cell.angle_gamma   90.00
#
_symmetry.space_group_name_H-M   'P 1'
#
loop_
_entity.id
_entity.type
_entity.pdbx_description
1 polymer ?
#
loop_
_entity_poly.entity_id
_entity_poly.type
_entity_poly.pdbx_seq_one_letter_code
_entity_poly.pdbx_strand_id
1 'polypeptide(L)'
;MVLVCLVVFLSYCVLHGLGHSPISYMCGNCSDPTTCDPQDGRCTGGCKIGYMGLSCDELCSNCAGNGSCSQIKGVCHNGCRTGFRGDICILGNVQAEVLL
;
A
#
# COMPACT_ATOMS: atom_id res chain seq x y z
N MET A 1 5.11 -46.80 -14.09
CA MET A 1 3.75 -47.20 -14.48
C MET A 1 3.24 -46.26 -15.57
N VAL A 2 3.52 -46.62 -16.82
CA VAL A 2 3.44 -45.79 -18.03
C VAL A 2 2.03 -45.78 -18.67
N LEU A 3 0.96 -46.23 -18.01
CA LEU A 3 -0.32 -46.44 -18.71
C LEU A 3 -1.62 -46.06 -17.97
N VAL A 4 -1.58 -45.30 -16.87
CA VAL A 4 -2.81 -44.93 -16.12
C VAL A 4 -3.12 -43.42 -16.12
N CYS A 5 -2.28 -42.57 -16.72
CA CYS A 5 -2.45 -41.11 -16.70
C CYS A 5 -3.36 -40.50 -17.80
N LEU A 6 -4.01 -41.28 -18.67
CA LEU A 6 -4.65 -40.72 -19.87
C LEU A 6 -6.09 -40.19 -19.71
N VAL A 7 -6.78 -40.44 -18.58
CA VAL A 7 -8.20 -40.04 -18.47
C VAL A 7 -8.57 -39.28 -17.20
N VAL A 8 -7.70 -39.22 -16.19
CA VAL A 8 -7.96 -38.49 -14.93
C VAL A 8 -7.20 -37.16 -14.86
N PHE A 9 -6.20 -36.95 -15.72
CA PHE A 9 -5.31 -35.78 -15.66
C PHE A 9 -5.71 -34.59 -16.56
N LEU A 10 -6.87 -34.63 -17.22
CA LEU A 10 -7.40 -33.42 -17.87
C LEU A 10 -7.82 -32.35 -16.85
N SER A 11 -8.15 -32.75 -15.61
CA SER A 11 -8.49 -31.80 -14.53
C SER A 11 -7.27 -31.32 -13.73
N TYR A 12 -6.19 -32.11 -13.67
CA TYR A 12 -5.00 -31.80 -12.88
C TYR A 12 -3.89 -31.12 -13.69
N CYS A 13 -3.79 -31.38 -15.00
CA CYS A 13 -2.76 -30.74 -15.85
C CYS A 13 -3.15 -29.34 -16.36
N VAL A 14 -4.39 -28.88 -16.18
CA VAL A 14 -4.81 -27.52 -16.60
C VAL A 14 -4.59 -26.48 -15.50
N LEU A 15 -4.25 -26.87 -14.27
CA LEU A 15 -4.11 -25.92 -13.15
C LEU A 15 -2.66 -25.52 -12.82
N HIS A 16 -1.66 -26.20 -13.38
CA HIS A 16 -0.24 -25.97 -13.06
C HIS A 16 0.56 -25.45 -14.27
N GLY A 17 -0.11 -24.77 -15.21
CA GLY A 17 0.52 -23.99 -16.27
C GLY A 17 0.26 -22.51 -16.05
N LEU A 18 1.17 -21.83 -15.36
CA LEU A 18 1.23 -20.38 -15.19
C LEU A 18 0.10 -19.76 -14.34
N GLY A 19 0.24 -19.88 -13.01
CA GLY A 19 -0.52 -19.10 -12.04
C GLY A 19 -0.18 -17.61 -12.03
N HIS A 20 -0.21 -16.95 -13.19
CA HIS A 20 -0.32 -15.50 -13.28
C HIS A 20 -1.80 -15.16 -13.43
N SER A 21 -2.42 -14.81 -12.31
CA SER A 21 -3.71 -14.12 -12.32
C SER A 21 -3.59 -12.88 -13.23
N PRO A 22 -4.57 -12.57 -14.10
CA PRO A 22 -4.55 -11.39 -14.97
C PRO A 22 -4.65 -10.07 -14.21
N ILE A 23 -4.70 -10.11 -12.87
CA ILE A 23 -4.63 -8.96 -12.00
C ILE A 23 -3.19 -8.87 -11.49
N SER A 24 -2.30 -8.29 -12.30
CA SER A 24 -1.00 -7.87 -11.80
C SER A 24 -1.23 -6.68 -10.87
N TYR A 25 -1.24 -6.94 -9.56
CA TYR A 25 -1.25 -5.86 -8.58
C TYR A 25 0.09 -5.14 -8.70
N MET A 26 0.03 -3.85 -9.05
CA MET A 26 1.22 -3.03 -9.17
C MET A 26 1.77 -2.78 -7.76
N CYS A 27 3.05 -3.06 -7.55
CA CYS A 27 3.73 -2.65 -6.33
C CYS A 27 3.77 -1.11 -6.28
N GLY A 28 3.25 -0.54 -5.20
CA GLY A 28 3.34 0.89 -4.95
C GLY A 28 4.68 1.29 -4.34
N ASN A 29 4.66 2.31 -3.48
CA ASN A 29 5.86 2.91 -2.92
C ASN A 29 6.35 2.18 -1.66
N CYS A 30 6.63 0.89 -1.77
CA CYS A 30 7.21 0.12 -0.67
C CYS A 30 8.59 0.67 -0.27
N SER A 31 8.91 0.64 1.03
CA SER A 31 10.23 1.02 1.57
C SER A 31 11.36 0.29 0.85
N ASP A 32 11.14 -1.01 0.63
CA ASP A 32 12.02 -1.90 -0.12
C ASP A 32 11.17 -2.65 -1.16
N PRO A 33 11.51 -2.61 -2.46
CA PRO A 33 10.76 -3.28 -3.52
C PRO A 33 10.68 -4.81 -3.36
N THR A 34 11.61 -5.43 -2.62
CA THR A 34 11.61 -6.88 -2.34
C THR A 34 10.57 -7.29 -1.31
N THR A 35 10.01 -6.34 -0.55
CA THR A 35 9.00 -6.59 0.49
C THR A 35 7.55 -6.51 -0.02
N CYS A 36 7.39 -6.27 -1.32
CA CYS A 36 6.10 -6.29 -2.00
C CYS A 36 5.63 -7.72 -2.22
N ASP A 37 4.41 -8.04 -1.80
CA ASP A 37 3.76 -9.31 -2.13
C ASP A 37 3.24 -9.25 -3.58
N PRO A 38 3.73 -10.12 -4.49
CA PRO A 38 3.33 -10.10 -5.88
C PRO A 38 1.89 -10.61 -6.12
N GLN A 39 1.23 -11.19 -5.11
CA GLN A 39 -0.13 -11.71 -5.23
C GLN A 39 -1.20 -10.64 -4.99
N ASP A 40 -0.92 -9.62 -4.17
CA ASP A 40 -1.89 -8.57 -3.79
C ASP A 40 -1.31 -7.14 -3.80
N GLY A 41 -0.01 -6.97 -4.06
CA GLY A 41 0.69 -5.68 -4.12
C GLY A 41 1.06 -5.08 -2.76
N ARG A 42 0.89 -5.84 -1.67
CA ARG A 42 1.04 -5.34 -0.30
C ARG A 42 2.51 -5.17 0.09
N CYS A 43 2.86 -4.04 0.68
CA CYS A 43 4.20 -3.78 1.20
C CYS A 43 4.32 -4.24 2.66
N THR A 44 4.93 -5.41 2.88
CA THR A 44 5.13 -5.98 4.23
C THR A 44 6.23 -5.26 5.02
N GLY A 45 7.19 -4.63 4.33
CA GLY A 45 8.26 -3.83 4.92
C GLY A 45 7.89 -2.35 5.14
N GLY A 46 6.61 -2.00 4.96
CA GLY A 46 6.13 -0.62 5.08
C GLY A 46 6.34 0.22 3.82
N CYS A 47 6.04 1.52 3.96
CA CYS A 47 6.05 2.48 2.86
C CYS A 47 7.25 3.43 2.92
N LYS A 48 7.66 3.89 1.73
CA LYS A 48 8.53 5.06 1.61
C LYS A 48 7.91 6.24 2.37
N ILE A 49 8.78 7.12 2.86
CA ILE A 49 8.37 8.33 3.57
C ILE A 49 7.39 9.12 2.70
N GLY A 50 6.26 9.52 3.28
CA GLY A 50 5.20 10.24 2.59
C GLY A 50 4.14 9.37 1.93
N TYR A 51 4.23 8.04 2.03
CA TYR A 51 3.23 7.11 1.52
C TYR A 51 2.58 6.27 2.63
N MET A 52 1.35 5.84 2.38
CA MET A 52 0.54 4.97 3.23
C MET A 52 -0.31 4.02 2.37
N GLY A 53 -1.11 3.20 3.04
CA GLY A 53 -1.90 2.14 2.42
C GLY A 53 -1.17 0.80 2.52
N LEU A 54 -1.94 -0.29 2.37
CA LEU A 54 -1.37 -1.63 2.33
C LEU A 54 -0.38 -1.78 1.18
N SER A 55 -0.63 -1.12 0.06
CA SER A 55 0.20 -1.15 -1.15
C SER A 55 1.07 0.10 -1.32
N CYS A 56 1.07 1.01 -0.35
CA CYS A 56 1.86 2.25 -0.39
C CYS A 56 1.56 3.14 -1.61
N ASP A 57 0.31 3.18 -2.02
CA ASP A 57 -0.22 3.91 -3.17
C ASP A 57 -0.93 5.21 -2.77
N GLU A 58 -1.18 5.41 -1.48
CA GLU A 58 -1.77 6.62 -0.92
C GLU A 58 -0.68 7.56 -0.36
N LEU A 59 -0.90 8.87 -0.44
CA LEU A 59 0.03 9.86 0.13
C LEU A 59 -0.36 10.22 1.56
N CYS A 60 0.64 10.37 2.42
CA CYS A 60 0.49 11.10 3.68
C CYS A 60 -0.02 12.52 3.40
N SER A 61 -0.97 13.00 4.22
CA SER A 61 -1.54 14.34 4.09
C SER A 61 -0.54 15.42 4.57
N ASN A 62 -0.95 16.34 5.44
CA ASN A 62 -0.12 17.46 5.85
C ASN A 62 0.77 17.13 7.06
N CYS A 63 1.44 15.97 7.03
CA CYS A 63 2.38 15.59 8.09
C CYS A 63 3.61 16.51 8.10
N ALA A 64 4.03 16.91 9.30
CA ALA A 64 5.25 17.69 9.52
C ALA A 64 6.52 16.81 9.53
N GLY A 65 7.67 17.43 9.78
CA GLY A 65 8.97 16.75 9.78
C GLY A 65 9.31 16.21 8.40
N ASN A 66 9.66 14.93 8.33
CA ASN A 66 9.93 14.24 7.06
C ASN A 66 8.64 13.89 6.27
N GLY A 67 7.45 14.19 6.80
CA GLY A 67 6.19 13.80 6.17
C GLY A 67 5.81 12.33 6.37
N SER A 68 6.47 11.61 7.29
CA SER A 68 6.11 10.23 7.59
C SER A 68 4.77 10.12 8.32
N CYS A 69 4.04 9.07 7.99
CA CYS A 69 2.79 8.71 8.66
C CYS A 69 2.68 7.18 8.80
N SER A 70 1.74 6.73 9.63
CA SER A 70 1.45 5.32 9.82
C SER A 70 0.94 4.69 8.52
N GLN A 71 1.53 3.56 8.12
CA GLN A 71 1.14 2.83 6.91
C GLN A 71 -0.36 2.55 6.81
N ILE A 72 -1.03 2.19 7.91
CA ILE A 72 -2.44 1.77 7.87
C ILE A 72 -3.40 2.90 8.19
N LYS A 73 -3.05 3.71 9.20
CA LYS A 73 -3.97 4.73 9.73
C LYS A 73 -3.70 6.13 9.20
N GLY A 74 -2.58 6.36 8.51
CA GLY A 74 -2.19 7.69 8.03
C GLY A 74 -1.81 8.67 9.13
N VAL A 75 -1.66 8.22 10.38
CA VAL A 75 -1.36 9.07 11.54
C VAL A 75 0.04 9.65 11.42
N CYS A 76 0.18 10.96 11.52
CA CYS A 76 1.45 11.64 11.34
C CYS A 76 2.36 11.47 12.57
N HIS A 77 3.58 10.96 12.40
CA HIS A 77 4.50 10.71 13.51
C HIS A 77 5.06 12.00 14.14
N ASN A 78 5.19 13.06 13.34
CA ASN A 78 5.74 14.35 13.78
C ASN A 78 4.66 15.43 13.93
N GLY A 79 3.38 15.04 14.03
CA GLY A 79 2.26 15.97 14.02
C GLY A 79 2.04 16.65 12.66
N CYS A 80 1.30 17.76 12.68
CA CYS A 80 0.82 18.45 11.48
C CYS A 80 1.65 19.66 11.10
N ARG A 81 1.70 19.95 9.79
CA ARG A 81 2.17 21.23 9.28
C ARG A 81 1.28 22.36 9.79
N THR A 82 1.84 23.56 9.88
CA THR A 82 1.14 24.77 10.31
C THR A 82 -0.19 24.93 9.57
N GLY A 83 -1.27 25.16 10.31
CA GLY A 83 -2.63 25.33 9.78
C GLY A 83 -3.48 24.05 9.71
N PHE A 84 -2.90 22.88 9.96
CA PHE A 84 -3.60 21.59 9.97
C PHE A 84 -3.65 20.99 11.38
N ARG A 85 -4.72 20.22 11.67
CA ARG A 85 -4.91 19.53 12.96
C ARG A 85 -5.52 18.13 12.79
N GLY A 86 -5.58 17.40 13.91
CA GLY A 86 -6.04 16.01 13.99
C GLY A 86 -4.92 14.99 13.68
N ASP A 87 -5.17 13.71 13.97
CA ASP A 87 -4.13 12.68 13.90
C ASP A 87 -3.56 12.46 12.50
N ILE A 88 -4.38 12.69 11.47
CA ILE A 88 -4.02 12.55 10.05
C ILE A 88 -3.88 13.90 9.32
N CYS A 89 -3.93 15.02 10.04
CA CYS A 89 -3.65 16.37 9.50
C CYS A 89 -4.49 16.79 8.27
N ILE A 90 -5.76 16.38 8.24
CA ILE A 90 -6.72 16.78 7.19
C ILE A 90 -7.56 18.00 7.58
N LEU A 91 -7.66 18.32 8.86
CA LEU A 91 -8.46 19.44 9.34
C LEU A 91 -7.64 20.72 9.18
N GLY A 92 -7.60 21.27 7.97
CA GLY A 92 -7.06 22.60 7.69
C GLY A 92 -8.17 23.64 7.78
N ASN A 93 -7.97 24.68 8.60
CA ASN A 93 -8.63 26.01 8.55
C ASN A 93 -8.50 26.73 9.89
N VAL A 94 -7.33 27.33 10.14
CA VAL A 94 -7.22 28.43 11.11
C VAL A 94 -6.30 29.53 10.56
N GLN A 95 -6.64 30.04 9.37
CA GLN A 95 -6.46 31.45 9.02
C GLN A 95 -7.28 31.83 7.78
N ALA A 96 -8.58 32.04 7.97
CA ALA A 96 -9.35 32.98 7.15
C ALA A 96 -10.21 33.93 8.00
N GLU A 97 -9.89 34.06 9.29
CA GLU A 97 -10.31 35.18 10.11
C GLU A 97 -9.07 35.74 10.81
N VAL A 98 -8.28 36.49 10.05
CA VAL A 98 -7.73 37.71 10.64
C VAL A 98 -8.94 38.63 10.82
N LEU A 99 -9.69 38.42 11.90
CA LEU A 99 -10.50 39.50 12.43
C LEU A 99 -9.54 40.31 13.29
N LEU A 100 -8.93 41.32 12.67
CA LEU A 100 -8.51 42.60 13.25
C LEU A 100 -7.98 43.48 12.10
#